data_AF-A0A926FHI6-F1
#
_entry.id   AF-A0A926FHI6-F1
#
_cell.length_a   1.000
_cell.length_b   1.000
_cell.length_c   1.000
_cell.angle_alpha   90.00
_cell.angle_beta   90.00
_cell.angle_gamma   90.00
#
_symmetry.space_group_name_H-M   'P 1'
#
loop_
_entity.id
_entity.type
_entity.pdbx_description
1 polymer ?
#
loop_
_entity_poly.entity_id
_entity_poly.type
_entity_poly.pdbx_seq_one_letter_code
_entity_poly.pdbx_strand_id
1 'polypeptide(L)'
;LARRDAEAYDAVVAARRLPRESEEQKTSRARAVAAATRQAAEIPMETARLAVRLLESLPELVEKGNPNAASDAGAAALLLEAATEAALLNVSINLSGAEDPDFVSRMQKETADLQVDAQRLRSHVLAAVRKRF
;
A
#
# COMPACT_ATOMS: atom_id res chain seq x y z
N LEU A 1 7.15 -8.07 1.70
CA LEU A 1 5.70 -7.82 1.58
C LEU A 1 5.05 -8.65 0.49
N ALA A 2 5.65 -8.79 -0.70
CA ALA A 2 5.13 -9.65 -1.77
C ALA A 2 4.68 -11.07 -1.34
N ARG A 3 5.52 -11.81 -0.61
CA ARG A 3 5.13 -13.15 -0.10
C ARG A 3 3.90 -13.09 0.82
N ARG A 4 3.85 -12.11 1.73
CA ARG A 4 2.74 -11.93 2.68
C ARG A 4 1.44 -11.58 1.93
N ASP A 5 1.53 -10.79 0.86
CA ASP A 5 0.39 -10.43 0.00
C ASP A 5 -0.21 -11.66 -0.67
N ALA A 6 0.64 -12.52 -1.25
CA ALA A 6 0.21 -13.81 -1.81
C ALA A 6 -0.43 -14.72 -0.74
N GLU A 7 0.18 -14.84 0.44
CA GLU A 7 -0.36 -15.62 1.56
C GLU A 7 -1.73 -15.09 2.03
N ALA A 8 -1.93 -13.77 2.05
CA ALA A 8 -3.21 -13.19 2.42
C ALA A 8 -4.29 -13.39 1.35
N TYR A 9 -3.93 -13.35 0.07
CA TYR A 9 -4.84 -13.73 -1.01
C TYR A 9 -5.29 -15.18 -0.87
N ASP A 10 -4.35 -16.10 -0.63
CA ASP A 10 -4.65 -17.52 -0.41
C ASP A 10 -5.58 -17.73 0.81
N ALA A 11 -5.38 -16.95 1.88
CA ALA A 11 -6.26 -16.97 3.06
C ALA A 11 -7.69 -16.51 2.72
N VAL A 12 -7.86 -15.46 1.91
CA VAL A 12 -9.18 -15.01 1.44
C VAL A 12 -9.86 -16.11 0.61
N VAL A 13 -9.12 -16.77 -0.29
CA VAL A 13 -9.63 -17.87 -1.11
C VAL A 13 -10.06 -19.04 -0.23
N ALA A 14 -9.23 -19.44 0.75
CA ALA A 14 -9.54 -20.52 1.67
C ALA A 14 -10.78 -20.22 2.52
N ALA A 15 -10.89 -19.00 3.07
CA ALA A 15 -12.05 -18.58 3.85
C ALA A 15 -13.35 -18.62 3.03
N ARG A 16 -13.29 -18.23 1.75
CA ARG A 16 -14.46 -18.26 0.85
C ARG A 16 -14.92 -19.68 0.53
N ARG A 17 -14.03 -20.68 0.60
CA ARG A 17 -14.30 -22.11 0.36
C ARG A 17 -14.88 -22.85 1.56
N LEU A 18 -14.93 -22.23 2.75
CA LEU A 18 -15.51 -22.87 3.93
C LEU A 18 -16.99 -23.26 3.70
N PRO A 19 -17.47 -24.34 4.37
CA PRO A 19 -18.87 -24.76 4.31
C PRO A 19 -19.86 -23.66 4.70
N ARG A 20 -21.10 -23.77 4.23
CA ARG A 20 -22.15 -22.75 4.41
C ARG A 20 -23.58 -23.32 4.48
N GLU A 21 -23.71 -24.57 4.90
CA GLU A 21 -24.98 -25.31 4.92
C GLU A 21 -25.75 -25.01 6.21
N SER A 22 -25.07 -24.99 7.37
CA SER A 22 -25.67 -24.62 8.66
C SER A 22 -25.48 -23.13 9.00
N GLU A 23 -26.28 -22.61 9.93
CA GLU A 23 -26.14 -21.24 10.43
C GLU A 23 -24.80 -21.02 11.16
N GLU A 24 -24.32 -22.01 11.92
CA GLU A 24 -22.99 -21.96 12.54
C GLU A 24 -21.89 -21.88 11.48
N GLN A 25 -22.01 -22.67 10.40
CA GLN A 25 -21.05 -22.65 9.29
C GLN A 25 -21.06 -21.30 8.56
N LYS A 26 -22.23 -20.75 8.26
CA LYS A 26 -22.37 -19.42 7.64
C LYS A 26 -21.72 -18.34 8.52
N THR A 27 -21.99 -18.36 9.81
CA THR A 27 -21.43 -17.40 10.78
C THR A 27 -19.92 -17.51 10.87
N SER A 28 -19.39 -18.73 11.01
CA SER A 28 -17.95 -18.99 11.06
C SER A 28 -17.25 -18.56 9.77
N ARG A 29 -17.84 -18.91 8.61
CA ARG A 29 -17.35 -18.50 7.30
C ARG A 29 -17.33 -16.99 7.14
N ALA A 30 -18.40 -16.28 7.53
CA ALA A 30 -18.45 -14.82 7.44
C ALA A 30 -17.32 -14.16 8.26
N ARG A 31 -17.11 -14.63 9.49
CA ARG A 31 -16.00 -14.15 10.34
C ARG A 31 -14.63 -14.41 9.72
N ALA A 32 -14.42 -15.61 9.16
CA ALA A 32 -13.15 -15.96 8.49
C ALA A 32 -12.91 -15.08 7.25
N VAL A 33 -13.94 -14.83 6.44
CA VAL A 33 -13.83 -13.97 5.26
C VAL A 33 -13.55 -12.52 5.67
N ALA A 34 -14.26 -11.98 6.66
CA ALA A 34 -14.03 -10.62 7.14
C ALA A 34 -12.60 -10.44 7.68
N ALA A 35 -12.10 -11.38 8.47
CA ALA A 35 -10.74 -11.35 9.00
C ALA A 35 -9.68 -11.43 7.88
N ALA A 36 -9.86 -12.35 6.92
CA ALA A 36 -8.92 -12.51 5.80
C ALA A 36 -8.92 -11.27 4.89
N THR A 37 -10.09 -10.71 4.56
CA THR A 37 -10.19 -9.49 3.74
C THR A 37 -9.53 -8.30 4.43
N ARG A 38 -9.70 -8.16 5.75
CA ARG A 38 -9.03 -7.10 6.52
C ARG A 38 -7.51 -7.23 6.42
N GLN A 39 -6.97 -8.42 6.62
CA GLN A 39 -5.54 -8.68 6.48
C GLN A 39 -5.04 -8.43 5.05
N ALA A 40 -5.82 -8.82 4.04
CA ALA A 40 -5.50 -8.58 2.63
C ALA A 40 -5.48 -7.09 2.26
N ALA A 41 -6.21 -6.22 2.97
CA ALA A 41 -6.12 -4.77 2.82
C ALA A 41 -4.91 -4.17 3.57
N GLU A 42 -4.53 -4.72 4.72
CA GLU A 42 -3.47 -4.16 5.57
C GLU A 42 -2.06 -4.34 4.98
N ILE A 43 -1.82 -5.43 4.25
CA ILE A 43 -0.50 -5.74 3.66
C ILE A 43 -0.11 -4.79 2.51
N PRO A 44 -0.98 -4.52 1.51
CA PRO A 44 -0.68 -3.49 0.51
C PRO A 44 -0.60 -2.10 1.14
N MET A 45 -1.39 -1.81 2.19
CA MET A 45 -1.24 -0.54 2.92
C MET A 45 0.15 -0.42 3.58
N GLU A 46 0.69 -1.48 4.17
CA GLU A 46 2.07 -1.50 4.68
C GLU A 46 3.10 -1.23 3.56
N THR A 47 2.84 -1.73 2.35
CA THR A 47 3.68 -1.48 1.18
C THR A 47 3.67 0.01 0.79
N ALA A 48 2.48 0.62 0.71
CA ALA A 48 2.33 2.06 0.43
C ALA A 48 3.05 2.91 1.50
N ARG A 49 2.83 2.61 2.78
CA ARG A 49 3.50 3.31 3.91
C ARG A 49 5.02 3.23 3.82
N LEU A 50 5.58 2.07 3.48
CA LEU A 50 7.03 1.92 3.35
C LEU A 50 7.58 2.63 2.11
N ALA A 51 6.84 2.61 0.99
CA ALA A 51 7.24 3.33 -0.21
C ALA A 51 7.30 4.85 0.03
N VAL A 52 6.29 5.42 0.69
CA VAL A 52 6.29 6.85 1.07
C VAL A 52 7.43 7.15 2.06
N ARG A 53 7.64 6.32 3.08
CA ARG A 53 8.78 6.51 4.02
C ARG A 53 10.15 6.49 3.34
N LEU A 54 10.35 5.62 2.35
CA LEU A 54 11.58 5.64 1.55
C LEU A 54 11.68 6.92 0.72
N LEU A 55 10.56 7.37 0.15
CA LEU A 55 10.50 8.58 -0.65
C LEU A 55 10.83 9.84 0.17
N GLU A 56 10.43 9.89 1.45
CA GLU A 56 10.79 10.94 2.42
C GLU A 56 12.30 11.05 2.67
N SER A 57 13.06 9.96 2.48
CA SER A 57 14.52 9.97 2.68
C SER A 57 15.31 10.49 1.47
N LEU A 58 14.69 10.53 0.28
CA LEU A 58 15.37 10.89 -0.95
C LEU A 58 15.82 12.36 -1.04
N PRO A 59 15.09 13.37 -0.51
CA PRO A 59 15.57 14.76 -0.54
C PRO A 59 16.95 14.94 0.12
N GLU A 60 17.19 14.28 1.25
CA GLU A 60 18.49 14.36 1.94
C GLU A 60 19.60 13.67 1.13
N LEU A 61 19.28 12.54 0.49
CA LEU A 61 20.18 11.85 -0.44
C LEU A 61 20.56 12.73 -1.63
N VAL A 62 19.61 13.48 -2.19
CA VAL A 62 19.90 14.45 -3.24
C VAL A 62 20.78 15.56 -2.70
N GLU A 63 20.43 16.17 -1.56
CA GLU A 63 21.16 17.33 -1.02
C GLU A 63 22.60 17.00 -0.62
N LYS A 64 22.78 15.95 0.18
CA LYS A 64 24.05 15.63 0.88
C LYS A 64 24.78 14.41 0.32
N GLY A 65 24.14 13.61 -0.53
CA GLY A 65 24.70 12.38 -1.07
C GLY A 65 25.67 12.60 -2.23
N ASN A 66 26.10 11.51 -2.85
CA ASN A 66 26.98 11.53 -4.02
C ASN A 66 26.30 12.28 -5.19
N PRO A 67 26.85 13.41 -5.67
CA PRO A 67 26.25 14.16 -6.78
C PRO A 67 26.06 13.34 -8.05
N ASN A 68 26.95 12.36 -8.30
CA ASN A 68 26.86 11.48 -9.48
C ASN A 68 25.69 10.48 -9.40
N ALA A 69 25.06 10.32 -8.23
CA ALA A 69 23.89 9.46 -8.02
C ALA A 69 22.56 10.24 -8.03
N ALA A 70 22.56 11.53 -8.39
CA ALA A 70 21.34 12.34 -8.40
C ALA A 70 20.28 11.79 -9.37
N SER A 71 20.69 11.24 -10.52
CA SER A 71 19.78 10.56 -11.45
C SER A 71 19.13 9.33 -10.83
N ASP A 72 19.87 8.56 -10.03
CA ASP A 72 19.37 7.35 -9.36
C ASP A 72 18.33 7.72 -8.30
N ALA A 73 18.54 8.81 -7.56
CA ALA A 73 17.53 9.34 -6.63
C ALA A 73 16.26 9.80 -7.37
N GLY A 74 16.39 10.42 -8.55
CA GLY A 74 15.25 10.76 -9.40
C GLY A 74 14.48 9.54 -9.89
N ALA A 75 15.18 8.49 -10.33
CA ALA A 75 14.57 7.22 -10.73
C ALA A 75 13.87 6.52 -9.55
N ALA A 76 14.52 6.48 -8.38
CA ALA A 76 13.94 5.93 -7.16
C ALA A 76 12.64 6.66 -6.79
N ALA A 77 12.59 7.99 -6.93
CA ALA A 77 11.40 8.77 -6.62
C ALA A 77 10.19 8.40 -7.49
N LEU A 78 10.42 8.19 -8.79
CA LEU A 78 9.37 7.75 -9.72
C LEU A 78 8.89 6.33 -9.40
N LEU A 79 9.81 5.42 -9.12
CA LEU A 79 9.49 4.03 -8.80
C LEU A 79 8.71 3.91 -7.49
N LEU A 80 9.06 4.70 -6.47
CA LEU A 80 8.40 4.68 -5.17
C LEU A 80 6.99 5.29 -5.24
N GLU A 81 6.78 6.34 -6.03
CA GLU A 81 5.43 6.87 -6.29
C GLU A 81 4.57 5.81 -7.00
N ALA A 82 5.08 5.19 -8.07
CA ALA A 82 4.37 4.13 -8.78
C ALA A 82 4.06 2.93 -7.88
N ALA A 83 5.00 2.53 -7.01
CA ALA A 83 4.79 1.47 -6.03
C ALA A 83 3.71 1.84 -5.00
N THR A 84 3.67 3.10 -4.57
CA THR A 84 2.62 3.61 -3.67
C THR A 84 1.26 3.52 -4.34
N GLU A 85 1.10 4.10 -5.53
CA GLU A 85 -0.14 4.08 -6.32
C GLU A 85 -0.62 2.63 -6.57
N ALA A 86 0.28 1.74 -7.01
CA ALA A 86 -0.05 0.33 -7.24
C ALA A 86 -0.52 -0.39 -5.97
N ALA A 87 0.13 -0.15 -4.83
CA ALA A 87 -0.28 -0.73 -3.56
C ALA A 87 -1.64 -0.18 -3.09
N LEU A 88 -1.90 1.12 -3.27
CA LEU A 88 -3.17 1.74 -2.89
C LEU A 88 -4.36 1.25 -3.73
N LEU A 89 -4.14 0.87 -4.99
CA LEU A 89 -5.16 0.18 -5.80
C LEU A 89 -5.51 -1.18 -5.19
N ASN A 90 -4.51 -1.94 -4.71
CA ASN A 90 -4.71 -3.22 -4.03
C ASN A 90 -5.40 -3.05 -2.67
N VAL A 91 -5.15 -1.95 -1.94
CA VAL A 91 -5.94 -1.60 -0.76
C VAL A 91 -7.40 -1.42 -1.15
N SER A 92 -7.66 -0.57 -2.16
CA SER A 92 -9.01 -0.16 -2.55
C SER A 92 -9.89 -1.34 -2.96
N ILE A 93 -9.35 -2.30 -3.71
CA ILE A 93 -10.12 -3.49 -4.09
C ILE A 93 -10.48 -4.37 -2.87
N ASN A 94 -9.58 -4.50 -1.89
CA ASN A 94 -9.86 -5.28 -0.68
C ASN A 94 -10.87 -4.56 0.24
N LEU A 95 -10.84 -3.23 0.32
CA LEU A 95 -11.82 -2.45 1.09
C LEU A 95 -13.25 -2.60 0.55
N SER A 96 -13.43 -2.84 -0.75
CA SER A 96 -14.77 -3.08 -1.33
C SER A 96 -15.47 -4.33 -0.77
N GLY A 97 -14.71 -5.27 -0.19
CA GLY A 97 -15.22 -6.48 0.45
C GLY A 97 -15.19 -6.45 1.98
N ALA A 98 -14.83 -5.32 2.60
CA ALA A 98 -14.75 -5.18 4.05
C ALA A 98 -16.09 -4.68 4.64
N GLU A 99 -16.49 -5.26 5.77
CA GLU A 99 -17.79 -4.97 6.40
C GLU A 99 -17.70 -3.97 7.57
N ASP A 100 -16.49 -3.65 8.05
CA ASP A 100 -16.24 -2.71 9.15
C ASP A 100 -16.13 -1.26 8.62
N PRO A 101 -17.14 -0.38 8.84
CA PRO A 101 -17.14 0.97 8.30
C PRO A 101 -16.04 1.86 8.86
N ASP A 102 -15.68 1.68 10.13
CA ASP A 102 -14.63 2.47 10.79
C ASP A 102 -13.26 2.10 10.23
N PHE A 103 -13.02 0.80 10.00
CA PHE A 103 -11.82 0.34 9.31
C PHE A 103 -11.73 0.89 7.89
N VAL A 104 -12.82 0.79 7.11
CA VAL A 104 -12.86 1.30 5.74
C VAL A 104 -12.60 2.80 5.70
N SER A 105 -13.26 3.58 6.56
CA SER A 105 -13.09 5.04 6.61
C SER A 105 -11.65 5.44 6.95
N ARG A 106 -11.03 4.80 7.96
CA ARG A 106 -9.62 5.06 8.31
C ARG A 106 -8.67 4.74 7.16
N MET A 107 -8.85 3.59 6.51
CA MET A 107 -7.99 3.15 5.42
C MET A 107 -8.16 4.02 4.18
N GLN A 108 -9.37 4.47 3.85
CA GLN A 108 -9.62 5.38 2.73
C GLN A 108 -8.98 6.75 2.95
N LYS A 109 -9.08 7.28 4.17
CA LYS A 109 -8.42 8.53 4.53
C LYS A 109 -6.90 8.40 4.35
N GLU A 110 -6.32 7.35 4.92
CA GLU A 110 -4.87 7.11 4.81
C GLU A 110 -4.41 6.88 3.38
N THR A 111 -5.19 6.18 2.55
CA THR A 111 -4.92 6.05 1.10
C THR A 111 -4.82 7.42 0.43
N ALA A 112 -5.77 8.32 0.69
CA ALA A 112 -5.76 9.67 0.12
C ALA A 112 -4.55 10.49 0.59
N ASP A 113 -4.25 10.44 1.89
CA ASP A 113 -3.11 11.14 2.48
C ASP A 113 -1.77 10.65 1.87
N LEU A 114 -1.57 9.33 1.79
CA LEU A 114 -0.35 8.73 1.22
C LEU A 114 -0.19 9.03 -0.27
N GLN A 115 -1.29 9.07 -1.03
CA GLN A 115 -1.24 9.41 -2.45
C GLN A 115 -0.76 10.85 -2.67
N VAL A 116 -1.31 11.80 -1.91
CA VAL A 116 -0.89 13.21 -1.95
C VAL A 116 0.57 13.36 -1.54
N ASP A 117 0.97 12.69 -0.47
CA ASP A 117 2.36 12.75 0.02
C ASP A 117 3.35 12.17 -0.99
N ALA A 118 3.04 11.02 -1.61
CA ALA A 118 3.88 10.44 -2.64
C ALA A 118 4.11 11.40 -3.81
N GLN A 119 3.04 11.99 -4.35
CA GLN A 119 3.12 12.93 -5.47
C GLN A 119 3.92 14.19 -5.11
N ARG A 120 3.69 14.74 -3.91
CA ARG A 120 4.39 15.91 -3.40
C ARG A 120 5.89 15.65 -3.23
N LEU A 121 6.25 14.56 -2.56
CA LEU A 121 7.65 14.18 -2.30
C LEU A 121 8.38 13.87 -3.61
N ARG A 122 7.77 13.09 -4.51
CA ARG A 122 8.33 12.81 -5.83
C ARG A 122 8.61 14.09 -6.59
N SER A 123 7.66 15.03 -6.61
CA SER A 123 7.82 16.32 -7.29
C SER A 123 8.98 17.13 -6.70
N HIS A 124 9.11 17.15 -5.38
CA HIS A 124 10.22 17.82 -4.70
C HIS A 124 11.58 17.22 -5.08
N VAL A 125 11.70 15.89 -5.04
CA VAL A 125 12.95 15.18 -5.40
C VAL A 125 13.33 15.46 -6.85
N LEU A 126 12.38 15.35 -7.80
CA LEU A 126 12.65 15.62 -9.20
C LEU A 126 13.06 17.07 -9.47
N ALA A 127 12.46 18.03 -8.77
CA ALA A 127 12.86 19.42 -8.87
C ALA A 127 14.28 19.65 -8.36
N ALA A 128 14.67 19.00 -7.25
CA ALA A 128 16.03 19.08 -6.70
C ALA A 128 17.07 18.43 -7.63
N VAL A 129 16.75 17.27 -8.20
CA VAL A 129 17.61 16.57 -9.18
C VAL A 129 17.80 17.39 -10.44
N ARG A 130 16.74 17.97 -11.00
CA ARG A 130 16.79 18.78 -12.22
C ARG A 130 17.65 20.04 -12.08
N LYS A 131 17.78 20.62 -10.88
CA LYS A 131 18.67 21.76 -10.63
C LYS A 131 20.16 21.41 -10.66
N ARG A 132 20.51 20.11 -10.72
CA ARG A 132 21.89 19.63 -10.79
C ARG A 132 22.40 19.45 -12.23
N PHE A 133 21.51 19.62 -13.21
CA PHE A 133 21.81 19.63 -14.64
C PHE A 133 21.53 21.03 -15.19
#